data_AF-A0A6B2GCX1-F1
#
_entry.id   AF-A0A6B2GCX1-F1
#
_cell.length_a   1.000
_cell.length_b   1.000
_cell.length_c   1.000
_cell.angle_alpha   90.00
_cell.angle_beta   90.00
_cell.angle_gamma   90.00
#
_symmetry.space_group_name_H-M   'P 1'
#
loop_
_entity.id
_entity.type
_entity.pdbx_description
1 polymer ?
#
loop_
_entity_poly.entity_id
_entity_poly.type
_entity_poly.pdbx_seq_one_letter_code
_entity_poly.pdbx_strand_id
1 'polypeptide(L)' 'MTKISAAITAVGKFVPEFVLTNAMLETMVDTNDEWITSR' A
#
# COMPACT_ATOMS: atom_id res chain seq x y z
N MET A 1 -29.36 5.86 30.41
CA MET A 1 -27.98 5.35 30.27
C MET A 1 -27.25 6.21 29.25
N THR A 2 -26.12 6.80 29.62
CA THR A 2 -25.23 7.54 28.71
C THR A 2 -24.48 6.54 27.84
N LYS A 3 -24.57 6.67 26.50
CA LYS A 3 -23.80 5.82 25.58
C LYS A 3 -22.33 6.22 25.66
N ILE A 4 -21.47 5.29 26.05
CA ILE A 4 -20.01 5.46 25.94
C ILE A 4 -19.64 5.18 24.49
N SER A 5 -19.08 6.16 23.78
CA SER A 5 -18.57 6.02 22.41
C SER A 5 -17.04 6.00 22.43
N ALA A 6 -16.46 4.94 21.86
CA ALA A 6 -15.01 4.89 21.63
C ALA A 6 -14.64 5.75 20.42
N ALA A 7 -13.55 6.51 20.52
CA ALA A 7 -12.97 7.29 19.43
C ALA A 7 -11.54 6.81 19.17
N ILE A 8 -11.15 6.77 17.90
CA ILE A 8 -9.74 6.52 17.53
C ILE A 8 -8.95 7.76 17.92
N THR A 9 -7.97 7.60 18.82
CA THR A 9 -7.19 8.72 19.38
C THR A 9 -5.97 9.08 18.53
N ALA A 10 -5.42 8.13 17.78
CA ALA A 10 -4.33 8.36 16.85
C ALA A 10 -4.23 7.24 15.81
N VAL A 11 -3.60 7.56 14.67
CA VAL A 11 -3.16 6.60 13.65
C VAL A 11 -1.68 6.82 13.35
N GLY A 12 -0.94 5.73 13.20
CA GLY A 12 0.47 5.75 12.80
C GLY A 12 0.71 4.74 11.67
N LYS A 13 1.53 5.12 10.71
CA LYS A 13 2.00 4.22 9.64
C LYS A 13 3.47 4.46 9.38
N PHE A 14 4.18 3.40 9.02
CA PHE A 14 5.56 3.44 8.58
C PHE A 14 5.66 2.69 7.26
N VAL A 15 6.28 3.32 6.27
CA VAL A 15 6.57 2.73 4.96
C VAL A 15 8.04 3.01 4.67
N PRO A 16 8.83 2.01 4.23
CA PRO A 16 10.21 2.22 3.81
C PRO A 16 10.31 3.27 2.70
N GLU A 17 11.45 3.97 2.61
CA GLU A 17 11.68 5.00 1.60
C GLU A 17 11.82 4.44 0.18
N PHE A 18 12.25 3.18 0.06
CA PHE A 18 12.46 2.56 -1.24
C PHE A 18 11.14 2.15 -1.88
N VAL A 19 10.85 2.76 -3.03
CA VAL A 19 9.68 2.46 -3.86
C VAL A 19 10.12 1.58 -5.02
N LEU A 20 9.66 0.33 -5.04
CA LEU A 20 9.84 -0.56 -6.17
C LEU A 20 8.76 -0.26 -7.21
N THR A 21 9.16 0.23 -8.38
CA THR A 21 8.23 0.61 -9.46
C THR A 21 7.97 -0.57 -10.40
N ASN A 22 6.84 -0.53 -11.12
CA ASN A 22 6.51 -1.52 -12.13
C ASN A 22 7.61 -1.63 -13.21
N ALA A 23 8.16 -0.49 -13.65
CA ALA A 23 9.28 -0.46 -14.59
C ALA A 23 10.52 -1.21 -14.07
N MET A 24 10.77 -1.22 -12.76
CA MET A 24 11.86 -2.02 -12.19
C MET A 24 11.51 -3.51 -12.13
N LEU A 25 10.25 -3.85 -11.84
CA LEU A 25 9.76 -5.23 -11.82
C LEU A 25 9.81 -5.90 -13.21
N GLU A 26 9.50 -5.15 -14.28
CA GLU A 26 9.59 -5.60 -15.68
C GLU A 26 11.01 -6.01 -16.10
N THR A 27 12.05 -5.46 -15.44
CA THR A 27 13.45 -5.83 -15.72
C THR A 27 13.91 -7.09 -15.00
N MET A 28 13.17 -7.54 -13.98
CA MET A 28 13.52 -8.68 -13.13
C MET A 28 12.68 -9.91 -13.42
N VAL A 29 11.47 -9.72 -13.96
CA VAL A 29 10.48 -10.77 -14.23
C VAL A 29 9.81 -10.45 -15.55
N ASP A 30 9.46 -11.47 -16.33
CA ASP A 30 8.68 -11.32 -17.56
C ASP A 30 7.23 -10.94 -17.22
N THR A 31 7.00 -9.64 -17.04
CA THR A 31 5.71 -9.03 -16.69
C THR A 31 5.60 -7.66 -17.35
N ASN A 32 4.41 -7.04 -17.30
CA ASN A 32 4.15 -5.71 -17.84
C ASN A 32 3.19 -4.93 -16.93
N ASP A 33 3.24 -3.60 -17.01
CA ASP A 33 2.41 -2.68 -16.22
C ASP A 33 0.91 -2.98 -16.32
N GLU A 34 0.43 -3.36 -17.50
CA GLU A 34 -0.98 -3.71 -17.73
C GLU A 34 -1.38 -4.95 -16.94
N TRP A 35 -0.53 -5.97 -16.86
CA TRP A 35 -0.74 -7.16 -16.04
C TRP A 35 -0.67 -6.86 -14.54
N ILE A 36 0.24 -5.97 -14.11
CA ILE A 36 0.41 -5.60 -12.70
C ILE A 36 -0.76 -4.74 -12.20
N THR A 37 -1.29 -3.83 -13.02
CA THR A 37 -2.33 -2.87 -12.61
C THR A 37 -3.75 -3.41 -12.75
N SER A 38 -3.97 -4.42 -13.59
CA SER A 38 -5.31 -4.96 -13.89
C SER A 38 -5.74 -6.13 -12.99
N ARG A 39 -4.85 -6.71 -12.17
CA ARG A 39 -5.15 -7.85 -11.28
C ARG A 39 -4.83 -7.59 -9.81
#